data_AF-A0A1I8ISB8-F1
#
_entry.id   AF-A0A1I8ISB8-F1
#
_cell.length_a   1.000
_cell.length_b   1.000
_cell.length_c   1.000
_cell.angle_alpha   90.00
_cell.angle_beta   90.00
_cell.angle_gamma   90.00
#
_symmetry.space_group_name_H-M   'P 1'
#
loop_
_entity.id
_entity.type
_entity.pdbx_description
1 polymer ?
#
loop_
_entity_poly.entity_id
_entity_poly.type
_entity_poly.pdbx_seq_one_letter_code
_entity_poly.pdbx_strand_id
1 'polypeptide(L)'
;GIYGGAMLGVRSVSGLAFYDWESGDMVRRIEITPKLVFWNESSELVAIATEESYFVLRYKPEAVATAKQTKVGLTEDGVEDAFDVLGETEESVRTGLWVGDCFIYTNAVNRLNYYVGGELCTVAHLDRVMYVLGYIPKENRLYLGDKELNIVSYSLLVSVLEYQTAVMRKDFDTADQVLPTIPRSQRSRVAHFLEKQGFKAQALAVTTDPEHKFELALQLGDLATAKQICCEAESEQKWKLLADAATRHNDLQLAQECLAQAKDFGSLLLLATSTGNAGMVDRLARESSTGGQSNVAFLAQFLLGDLEACLEVLIAANRLPEAALFARTYLPSQVSRAVQLWKANLAKANEKAAQALADPADYPNLFPELEDSVKAEAYMRQERRQLRGRPATDQAGLTPNWERRPIEEALAAIASGQFVFDGGADREESSSSGAEAFADAVDDGVKSSAAVPASAAAAAATAAAVDDDDLEQELEQDLKNLNMDQVDPSDVNLDEDLNFDD
;
A
#
# COMPACT_ATOMS: atom_id res chain seq x y z
N GLY A 1 28.13 -49.93 -5.23
CA GLY A 1 26.65 -49.93 -5.20
C GLY A 1 26.14 -49.97 -6.63
N ILE A 2 24.95 -50.52 -6.87
CA ILE A 2 24.36 -50.59 -8.21
C ILE A 2 23.01 -49.86 -8.19
N TYR A 3 22.77 -49.04 -9.20
CA TYR A 3 21.54 -48.29 -9.41
C TYR A 3 20.94 -48.65 -10.77
N GLY A 4 19.63 -48.87 -10.81
CA GLY A 4 18.88 -49.12 -12.03
C GLY A 4 18.31 -47.87 -12.67
N GLY A 5 17.50 -48.06 -13.71
CA GLY A 5 16.85 -47.02 -14.49
C GLY A 5 17.20 -47.17 -15.97
N ALA A 6 17.27 -46.05 -16.69
CA ALA A 6 17.60 -46.03 -18.12
C ALA A 6 18.95 -46.68 -18.45
N MET A 7 19.91 -46.57 -17.54
CA MET A 7 21.25 -47.12 -17.65
C MET A 7 21.67 -47.79 -16.34
N LEU A 8 22.66 -48.68 -16.41
CA LEU A 8 23.24 -49.32 -15.24
C LEU A 8 24.23 -48.35 -14.57
N GLY A 9 23.84 -47.80 -13.42
CA GLY A 9 24.72 -46.95 -12.61
C GLY A 9 25.54 -47.78 -11.63
N VAL A 10 26.87 -47.79 -11.77
CA VAL A 10 27.78 -48.48 -10.85
C VAL A 10 28.57 -47.46 -10.05
N ARG A 11 28.32 -47.42 -8.74
CA ARG A 11 29.08 -46.63 -7.79
C ARG A 11 30.36 -47.37 -7.37
N SER A 12 31.50 -46.76 -7.64
CA SER A 12 32.82 -47.11 -7.13
C SER A 12 33.23 -46.18 -5.99
N VAL A 13 34.44 -46.35 -5.45
CA VAL A 13 35.03 -45.44 -4.43
C VAL A 13 35.35 -44.08 -5.04
N SER A 14 35.52 -44.03 -6.36
CA SER A 14 36.05 -42.90 -7.11
C SER A 14 35.03 -42.26 -8.05
N GLY A 15 33.73 -42.52 -7.86
CA GLY A 15 32.64 -41.91 -8.63
C GLY A 15 31.48 -42.85 -8.97
N LEU A 16 30.59 -42.36 -9.83
CA LEU A 16 29.49 -43.08 -10.44
C LEU A 16 29.76 -43.26 -11.94
N ALA A 17 29.76 -44.50 -12.43
CA ALA A 17 29.86 -44.79 -13.85
C ALA A 17 28.53 -45.32 -14.38
N PHE A 18 28.05 -44.77 -15.49
CA PHE A 18 26.88 -45.26 -16.21
C PHE A 18 27.31 -46.17 -17.36
N TYR A 19 26.67 -47.32 -17.47
CA TYR A 19 26.87 -48.31 -18.52
C TYR A 19 25.57 -48.53 -19.28
N ASP A 20 25.70 -48.77 -20.58
CA ASP A 20 24.58 -49.19 -21.41
C ASP A 20 24.16 -50.63 -21.04
N TRP A 21 22.85 -50.88 -20.93
CA TRP A 21 22.33 -52.19 -20.55
C TRP A 21 22.54 -53.23 -21.65
N GLU A 22 22.46 -52.83 -22.92
CA GLU A 22 22.55 -53.75 -24.05
C GLU A 22 24.00 -54.08 -24.39
N SER A 23 24.84 -53.05 -24.58
CA SER A 23 26.23 -53.27 -25.00
C SER A 23 27.20 -53.50 -23.84
N GLY A 24 26.85 -53.06 -22.63
CA GLY A 24 27.77 -53.07 -21.48
C GLY A 24 28.89 -52.03 -21.60
N ASP A 25 28.85 -51.14 -22.61
CA ASP A 25 29.85 -50.09 -22.77
C ASP A 25 29.67 -49.00 -21.71
N MET A 26 30.78 -48.46 -21.23
CA MET A 26 30.75 -47.27 -20.37
C MET A 26 30.30 -46.06 -21.19
N VAL A 27 29.25 -45.39 -20.71
CA VAL A 27 28.70 -44.18 -21.34
C VAL A 27 29.42 -42.95 -20.79
N ARG A 28 29.38 -42.76 -19.47
CA ARG A 28 30.05 -41.65 -18.78
C ARG A 28 30.36 -42.02 -17.34
N ARG A 29 31.51 -41.58 -16.86
CA ARG A 29 31.86 -41.55 -15.45
C ARG A 29 31.72 -40.12 -14.92
N ILE A 30 31.05 -40.01 -13.77
CA ILE A 30 30.79 -38.76 -13.05
C ILE A 30 31.47 -38.88 -11.68
N GLU A 31 32.30 -37.91 -11.33
CA GLU A 31 33.06 -37.88 -10.07
C GLU A 31 32.20 -37.45 -8.87
N ILE A 32 31.08 -38.15 -8.66
CA ILE A 32 30.16 -37.93 -7.55
C ILE A 32 29.98 -39.24 -6.77
N THR A 33 29.77 -39.14 -5.46
CA THR A 33 29.48 -40.27 -4.56
C THR A 33 27.97 -40.34 -4.27
N PRO A 34 27.17 -40.98 -5.14
CA PRO A 34 25.72 -40.99 -4.98
C PRO A 34 25.27 -41.88 -3.83
N LYS A 35 24.24 -41.42 -3.11
CA LYS A 35 23.44 -42.21 -2.18
C LYS A 35 22.26 -42.86 -2.91
N LEU A 36 21.60 -42.11 -3.79
CA LEU A 36 20.44 -42.55 -4.58
C LEU A 36 20.53 -41.96 -6.00
N VAL A 37 19.98 -42.66 -6.98
CA VAL A 37 19.89 -42.22 -8.38
C VAL A 37 18.47 -42.48 -8.87
N PHE A 38 17.82 -41.45 -9.42
CA PHE A 38 16.44 -41.51 -9.89
C PHE A 38 16.37 -41.08 -11.36
N TRP A 39 15.91 -41.96 -12.22
CA TRP A 39 15.65 -41.67 -13.64
C TRP A 39 14.19 -41.25 -13.83
N ASN A 40 13.96 -40.31 -14.74
CA ASN A 40 12.61 -39.97 -15.17
C ASN A 40 12.05 -41.04 -16.13
N GLU A 41 10.74 -41.00 -16.38
CA GLU A 41 10.06 -42.00 -17.22
C GLU A 41 10.52 -41.94 -18.69
N SER A 42 10.88 -40.75 -19.21
CA SER A 42 11.39 -40.58 -20.58
C SER A 42 12.86 -40.97 -20.73
N SER A 43 13.56 -41.29 -19.64
CA SER A 43 15.01 -41.59 -19.63
C SER A 43 15.91 -40.44 -20.09
N GLU A 44 15.41 -39.21 -20.10
CA GLU A 44 16.15 -38.00 -20.50
C GLU A 44 16.71 -37.24 -19.31
N LEU A 45 16.14 -37.39 -18.11
CA LEU A 45 16.56 -36.70 -16.90
C LEU A 45 16.94 -37.68 -15.81
N VAL A 46 18.00 -37.37 -15.08
CA VAL A 46 18.45 -38.13 -13.91
C VAL A 46 18.75 -37.20 -12.74
N ALA A 47 18.21 -37.54 -11.57
CA ALA A 47 18.54 -36.90 -10.30
C ALA A 47 19.52 -37.79 -9.53
N ILE A 48 20.70 -37.26 -9.23
CA ILE A 48 21.74 -37.91 -8.45
C ILE A 48 21.76 -37.27 -7.06
N ALA A 49 21.28 -37.99 -6.05
CA ALA A 49 21.28 -37.52 -4.68
C ALA A 49 22.54 -37.96 -3.94
N THR A 50 23.24 -37.01 -3.32
CA THR A 50 24.37 -37.22 -2.41
C THR A 50 23.90 -37.17 -0.96
N GLU A 51 24.82 -36.97 -0.02
CA GLU A 51 24.49 -36.85 1.41
C GLU A 51 23.86 -35.49 1.74
N GLU A 52 24.35 -34.42 1.12
CA GLU A 52 23.99 -33.03 1.42
C GLU A 52 23.25 -32.32 0.28
N SER A 53 23.51 -32.71 -0.97
CA SER A 53 22.93 -32.09 -2.16
C SER A 53 22.42 -33.11 -3.17
N TYR A 54 21.66 -32.67 -4.17
CA TYR A 54 21.37 -33.47 -5.34
C TYR A 54 21.56 -32.68 -6.64
N PHE A 55 21.91 -33.40 -7.70
CA PHE A 55 22.21 -32.87 -9.02
C PHE A 55 21.17 -33.38 -10.01
N VAL A 56 20.64 -32.49 -10.84
CA VAL A 56 19.77 -32.85 -11.96
C VAL A 56 20.56 -32.74 -13.25
N LEU A 57 20.67 -33.86 -13.97
CA LEU A 57 21.38 -33.96 -15.24
C LEU A 57 20.42 -34.33 -16.36
N ARG A 58 20.69 -33.81 -17.55
CA ARG A 58 20.03 -34.23 -18.79
C ARG A 58 20.93 -35.18 -19.57
N TYR A 59 20.41 -36.36 -19.89
CA TYR A 59 21.04 -37.34 -20.74
C TYR A 59 20.75 -37.06 -22.23
N LYS A 60 21.79 -37.07 -23.06
CA LYS A 60 21.71 -36.89 -24.52
C LYS A 60 22.10 -38.18 -25.25
N PRO A 61 21.13 -39.04 -25.62
CA PRO A 61 21.44 -40.29 -26.32
C PRO A 61 22.08 -40.05 -27.70
N GLU A 62 21.70 -38.96 -28.39
CA GLU A 62 22.25 -38.60 -29.70
C GLU A 62 23.75 -38.28 -29.66
N ALA A 63 24.22 -37.64 -28.60
CA ALA A 63 25.63 -37.33 -28.40
C ALA A 63 26.45 -38.62 -28.22
N VAL A 64 25.92 -39.58 -27.46
CA VAL A 64 26.53 -40.90 -27.27
C VAL A 64 26.58 -41.68 -28.59
N ALA A 65 25.48 -41.70 -29.35
CA ALA A 65 25.43 -42.37 -30.64
C ALA A 65 26.44 -41.78 -31.65
N THR A 66 26.53 -40.45 -31.69
CA THR A 66 27.45 -39.72 -32.57
C THR A 66 28.91 -39.97 -32.20
N ALA A 67 29.24 -39.93 -30.90
CA ALA A 67 30.58 -40.23 -30.39
C ALA A 67 30.99 -41.69 -30.66
N LYS A 68 30.05 -42.64 -30.54
CA LYS A 68 30.28 -44.05 -30.90
C LYS A 68 30.59 -44.23 -32.40
N GLN A 69 29.94 -43.47 -33.28
CA GLN A 69 30.16 -43.56 -34.74
C GLN A 69 31.45 -42.86 -35.19
N THR A 70 31.71 -41.65 -34.71
CA THR A 70 32.88 -40.86 -35.13
C THR A 70 34.16 -41.24 -34.41
N LYS A 71 34.07 -41.91 -33.25
CA LYS A 71 35.18 -42.18 -32.32
C LYS A 71 35.90 -40.91 -31.83
N VAL A 72 35.29 -39.75 -31.99
CA VAL A 72 35.80 -38.46 -31.52
C VAL A 72 35.09 -38.15 -30.19
N GLY A 73 35.84 -37.77 -29.16
CA GLY A 73 35.29 -37.44 -27.83
C GLY A 73 35.14 -38.61 -26.84
N LEU A 74 35.65 -39.80 -27.17
CA LEU A 74 35.79 -40.89 -26.20
C LEU A 74 37.01 -40.65 -25.31
N THR A 75 36.77 -40.33 -24.05
CA THR A 75 37.81 -40.21 -23.01
C THR A 75 37.84 -41.47 -22.15
N GLU A 76 38.82 -41.60 -21.26
CA GLU A 76 38.86 -42.68 -20.25
C GLU A 76 37.61 -42.65 -19.34
N ASP A 77 36.99 -41.48 -19.18
CA ASP A 77 35.76 -41.28 -18.43
C ASP A 77 34.49 -41.36 -19.31
N GLY A 78 34.59 -41.82 -20.57
CA GLY A 78 33.47 -41.95 -21.50
C GLY A 78 33.22 -40.69 -22.35
N VAL A 79 31.96 -40.49 -22.76
CA VAL A 79 31.53 -39.39 -23.64
C VAL A 79 31.11 -38.19 -22.79
N GLU A 80 31.92 -37.13 -22.77
CA GLU A 80 31.69 -35.93 -21.96
C GLU A 80 30.33 -35.27 -22.24
N ASP A 81 29.97 -35.14 -23.51
CA ASP A 81 28.70 -34.54 -23.96
C ASP A 81 27.45 -35.43 -23.73
N ALA A 82 27.61 -36.60 -23.11
CA ALA A 82 26.49 -37.49 -22.81
C ALA A 82 25.53 -36.91 -21.77
N PHE A 83 26.04 -36.07 -20.86
CA PHE A 83 25.27 -35.48 -19.77
C PHE A 83 25.51 -33.98 -19.66
N ASP A 84 24.43 -33.21 -19.57
CA ASP A 84 24.50 -31.80 -19.17
C ASP A 84 24.02 -31.65 -17.72
N VAL A 85 24.72 -30.87 -16.90
CA VAL A 85 24.24 -30.45 -15.58
C VAL A 85 23.20 -29.34 -15.76
N LEU A 86 21.94 -29.61 -15.37
CA LEU A 86 20.87 -28.61 -15.43
C LEU A 86 20.82 -27.76 -14.16
N GLY A 87 21.05 -28.37 -13.00
CA GLY A 87 21.00 -27.66 -11.73
C GLY A 87 21.53 -28.49 -10.57
N GLU A 88 21.99 -27.78 -9.56
CA GLU A 88 22.39 -28.31 -8.26
C GLU A 88 21.45 -27.74 -7.20
N THR A 89 21.12 -28.56 -6.21
CA THR A 89 20.33 -28.13 -5.06
C THR A 89 20.93 -28.69 -3.79
N GLU A 90 21.23 -27.79 -2.84
CA GLU A 90 21.77 -28.11 -1.53
C GLU A 90 20.68 -28.61 -0.56
N GLU A 91 19.99 -29.69 -0.93
CA GLU A 91 19.07 -30.40 -0.04
C GLU A 91 19.35 -31.91 0.00
N SER A 92 19.33 -32.48 1.22
CA SER A 92 19.47 -33.91 1.42
C SER A 92 18.18 -34.65 1.08
N VAL A 93 18.20 -35.44 0.00
CA VAL A 93 17.06 -36.23 -0.48
C VAL A 93 17.00 -37.59 0.25
N ARG A 94 15.83 -37.91 0.83
CA ARG A 94 15.56 -39.22 1.42
C ARG A 94 14.94 -40.19 0.42
N THR A 95 13.88 -39.74 -0.23
CA THR A 95 13.19 -40.47 -1.30
C THR A 95 12.68 -39.47 -2.33
N GLY A 96 12.61 -39.88 -3.58
CA GLY A 96 12.01 -39.07 -4.62
C GLY A 96 11.47 -39.91 -5.76
N LEU A 97 10.68 -39.28 -6.61
CA LEU A 97 10.17 -39.82 -7.86
C LEU A 97 10.04 -38.70 -8.89
N TRP A 98 10.04 -39.09 -10.15
CA TRP A 98 9.76 -38.18 -11.25
C TRP A 98 8.29 -38.28 -11.66
N VAL A 99 7.64 -37.15 -11.88
CA VAL A 99 6.36 -37.05 -12.60
C VAL A 99 6.58 -36.14 -13.79
N GLY A 100 6.65 -36.72 -14.98
CA GLY A 100 7.15 -36.01 -16.17
C GLY A 100 8.56 -35.47 -15.91
N ASP A 101 8.72 -34.16 -16.00
CA ASP A 101 9.99 -33.45 -15.80
C ASP A 101 10.13 -32.81 -14.41
N CYS A 102 9.18 -33.09 -13.51
CA CYS A 102 9.19 -32.59 -12.14
C CYS A 102 9.74 -33.66 -11.19
N PHE A 103 10.81 -33.33 -10.47
CA PHE A 103 11.39 -34.23 -9.47
C PHE A 103 10.78 -33.94 -8.10
N ILE A 104 9.96 -34.86 -7.58
CA ILE A 104 9.30 -34.75 -6.28
C ILE A 104 10.09 -35.53 -5.26
N TYR A 105 10.36 -34.95 -4.10
CA TYR A 105 11.17 -35.61 -3.08
C TYR A 105 10.84 -35.18 -1.66
N THR A 106 11.24 -36.01 -0.69
CA THR A 106 11.24 -35.67 0.73
C THR A 106 12.64 -35.38 1.22
N ASN A 107 12.79 -34.31 2.00
CA ASN A 107 14.07 -33.89 2.53
C ASN A 107 14.32 -34.38 3.97
N ALA A 108 15.52 -34.12 4.51
CA ALA A 108 15.88 -34.48 5.88
C ALA A 108 15.06 -33.74 6.97
N VAL A 109 14.52 -32.57 6.64
CA VAL A 109 13.72 -31.69 7.53
C VAL A 109 12.21 -32.03 7.45
N ASN A 110 11.86 -33.20 6.90
CA ASN A 110 10.48 -33.65 6.75
C ASN A 110 9.62 -32.68 5.92
N ARG A 111 10.15 -32.14 4.82
CA ARG A 111 9.37 -31.38 3.84
C ARG A 111 9.19 -32.21 2.59
N LEU A 112 8.00 -32.11 1.99
CA LEU A 112 7.70 -32.63 0.67
C LEU A 112 7.86 -31.48 -0.33
N ASN A 113 8.90 -31.56 -1.13
CA ASN A 113 9.28 -30.55 -2.12
C ASN A 113 9.20 -31.15 -3.53
N TYR A 114 9.10 -30.29 -4.53
CA TYR A 114 9.33 -30.67 -5.91
C TYR A 114 10.16 -29.62 -6.63
N TYR A 115 10.99 -30.09 -7.55
CA TYR A 115 11.89 -29.31 -8.37
C TYR A 115 11.35 -29.22 -9.79
N VAL A 116 11.25 -27.99 -10.31
CA VAL A 116 10.85 -27.70 -11.70
C VAL A 116 11.76 -26.63 -12.27
N GLY A 117 12.56 -26.98 -13.27
CA GLY A 117 13.33 -26.01 -14.07
C GLY A 117 14.29 -25.11 -13.29
N GLY A 118 14.73 -25.50 -12.08
CA GLY A 118 15.61 -24.70 -11.22
C GLY A 118 14.94 -24.12 -9.99
N GLU A 119 13.60 -24.12 -9.91
CA GLU A 119 12.88 -23.63 -8.73
C GLU A 119 12.41 -24.79 -7.84
N LEU A 120 12.51 -24.57 -6.53
CA LEU A 120 12.01 -25.49 -5.50
C LEU A 120 10.68 -24.99 -4.96
N CYS A 121 9.68 -25.85 -5.01
CA CYS A 121 8.37 -25.58 -4.48
C CYS A 121 8.02 -26.58 -3.38
N THR A 122 7.64 -26.08 -2.21
CA THR A 122 7.13 -26.92 -1.12
C THR A 122 5.68 -27.28 -1.38
N VAL A 123 5.37 -28.58 -1.33
CA VAL A 123 3.98 -29.08 -1.34
C VAL A 123 3.40 -29.05 0.06
N ALA A 124 4.14 -29.60 1.03
CA ALA A 124 3.69 -29.75 2.40
C ALA A 124 4.85 -29.88 3.38
N HIS A 125 4.61 -29.48 4.63
CA HIS A 125 5.45 -29.80 5.77
C HIS A 125 4.89 -31.07 6.43
N LEU A 126 5.75 -32.06 6.64
CA LEU A 126 5.41 -33.35 7.20
C LEU A 126 5.76 -33.36 8.70
N ASP A 127 4.87 -33.90 9.52
CA ASP A 127 5.03 -34.06 10.97
C ASP A 127 6.05 -35.17 11.32
N ARG A 128 6.22 -36.13 10.42
CA ARG A 128 7.06 -37.32 10.60
C ARG A 128 7.87 -37.63 9.33
N VAL A 129 8.77 -38.60 9.47
CA VAL A 129 9.56 -39.09 8.34
C VAL A 129 8.65 -39.92 7.42
N MET A 130 8.34 -39.38 6.26
CA MET A 130 7.57 -40.05 5.22
C MET A 130 8.44 -40.39 4.01
N TYR A 131 8.15 -41.52 3.40
CA TYR A 131 8.81 -42.05 2.20
C TYR A 131 7.82 -41.98 1.03
N VAL A 132 8.28 -41.43 -0.09
CA VAL A 132 7.46 -41.33 -1.31
C VAL A 132 7.23 -42.74 -1.88
N LEU A 133 5.97 -43.14 -2.05
CA LEU A 133 5.61 -44.46 -2.59
C LEU A 133 5.34 -44.42 -4.10
N GLY A 134 4.67 -43.38 -4.57
CA GLY A 134 4.26 -43.28 -5.96
C GLY A 134 3.26 -42.16 -6.21
N TYR A 135 3.07 -41.84 -7.49
CA TYR A 135 2.06 -40.90 -7.96
C TYR A 135 1.00 -41.66 -8.77
N ILE A 136 -0.28 -41.37 -8.53
CA ILE A 136 -1.40 -41.98 -9.28
C ILE A 136 -2.07 -40.87 -10.13
N PRO A 137 -1.84 -40.84 -11.45
CA PRO A 137 -2.41 -39.82 -12.33
C PRO A 137 -3.94 -39.81 -12.35
N LYS A 138 -4.56 -41.00 -12.22
CA LYS A 138 -6.04 -41.12 -12.21
C LYS A 138 -6.70 -40.34 -11.09
N GLU A 139 -6.02 -40.20 -9.94
CA GLU A 139 -6.54 -39.52 -8.76
C GLU A 139 -5.89 -38.16 -8.52
N ASN A 140 -4.90 -37.76 -9.34
CA ASN A 140 -4.06 -36.58 -9.15
C ASN A 140 -3.47 -36.48 -7.74
N ARG A 141 -2.95 -37.61 -7.24
CA ARG A 141 -2.48 -37.75 -5.85
C ARG A 141 -1.12 -38.44 -5.76
N LEU A 142 -0.30 -37.88 -4.88
CA LEU A 142 0.96 -38.44 -4.43
C LEU A 142 0.74 -39.20 -3.13
N TYR A 143 1.25 -40.42 -3.03
CA TYR A 143 1.15 -41.26 -1.83
C TYR A 143 2.51 -41.37 -1.15
N LEU A 144 2.49 -41.23 0.18
CA LEU A 144 3.65 -41.43 1.03
C LEU A 144 3.32 -42.42 2.14
N GLY A 145 4.32 -43.16 2.58
CA GLY A 145 4.22 -44.11 3.69
C GLY A 145 5.24 -43.79 4.78
N ASP A 146 4.86 -43.93 6.05
CA ASP A 146 5.83 -43.94 7.14
C ASP A 146 6.37 -45.36 7.42
N LYS A 147 7.23 -45.49 8.43
CA LYS A 147 7.78 -46.78 8.87
C LYS A 147 6.74 -47.71 9.50
N GLU A 148 5.61 -47.16 9.94
CA GLU A 148 4.49 -47.89 10.55
C GLU A 148 3.46 -48.34 9.50
N LEU A 149 3.74 -48.10 8.21
CA LEU A 149 2.87 -48.37 7.07
C LEU A 149 1.60 -47.52 7.06
N ASN A 150 1.58 -46.37 7.75
CA ASN A 150 0.53 -45.39 7.59
C ASN A 150 0.70 -44.67 6.26
N ILE A 151 -0.37 -44.66 5.44
CA ILE A 151 -0.36 -44.04 4.12
C ILE A 151 -1.04 -42.67 4.19
N VAL A 152 -0.35 -41.63 3.73
CA VAL A 152 -0.88 -40.28 3.57
C VAL A 152 -0.86 -39.90 2.09
N SER A 153 -1.89 -39.19 1.64
CA SER A 153 -1.97 -38.70 0.26
C SER A 153 -2.02 -37.18 0.21
N TYR A 154 -1.30 -36.60 -0.74
CA TYR A 154 -1.34 -35.18 -1.07
C TYR A 154 -1.88 -34.99 -2.48
N SER A 155 -2.74 -33.99 -2.67
CA SER A 155 -3.21 -33.63 -4.01
C SER A 155 -2.13 -32.83 -4.73
N LEU A 156 -1.75 -33.30 -5.91
CA LEU A 156 -0.79 -32.64 -6.79
C LEU A 156 -1.26 -32.86 -8.22
N LEU A 157 -1.69 -31.79 -8.88
CA LEU A 157 -2.26 -31.88 -10.22
C LEU A 157 -1.15 -31.89 -11.27
N VAL A 158 -1.18 -32.89 -12.17
CA VAL A 158 -0.25 -32.95 -13.31
C VAL A 158 -0.33 -31.68 -14.14
N SER A 159 -1.54 -31.15 -14.37
CA SER A 159 -1.75 -29.94 -15.18
C SER A 159 -1.02 -28.71 -14.63
N VAL A 160 -0.87 -28.58 -13.31
CA VAL A 160 -0.11 -27.47 -12.70
C VAL A 160 1.39 -27.69 -12.89
N LEU A 161 1.87 -28.93 -12.73
CA LEU A 161 3.27 -29.29 -12.96
C LEU A 161 3.67 -29.10 -14.42
N GLU A 162 2.84 -29.53 -15.37
CA GLU A 162 3.03 -29.35 -16.81
C GLU A 162 3.05 -27.87 -17.17
N TYR A 163 2.12 -27.07 -16.64
CA TYR A 163 2.11 -25.63 -16.85
C TYR A 163 3.38 -24.96 -16.33
N GLN A 164 3.80 -25.27 -15.10
CA GLN A 164 5.04 -24.74 -14.52
C GLN A 164 6.25 -25.15 -15.37
N THR A 165 6.30 -26.41 -15.83
CA THR A 165 7.37 -26.91 -16.70
C THR A 165 7.41 -26.16 -18.03
N ALA A 166 6.26 -25.95 -18.68
CA ALA A 166 6.16 -25.22 -19.95
C ALA A 166 6.64 -23.77 -19.81
N VAL A 167 6.22 -23.08 -18.73
CA VAL A 167 6.67 -21.72 -18.42
C VAL A 167 8.18 -21.66 -18.21
N MET A 168 8.77 -22.59 -17.46
CA MET A 168 10.23 -22.63 -17.26
C MET A 168 11.00 -22.89 -18.56
N ARG A 169 10.40 -23.65 -19.48
CA ARG A 169 10.91 -23.86 -20.85
C ARG A 169 10.70 -22.67 -21.77
N LYS A 170 10.02 -21.61 -21.31
CA LYS A 170 9.58 -20.45 -22.11
C LYS A 170 8.68 -20.84 -23.30
N ASP A 171 8.00 -21.98 -23.18
CA ASP A 171 7.02 -22.44 -24.16
C ASP A 171 5.62 -22.00 -23.69
N PHE A 172 5.28 -20.75 -24.03
CA PHE A 172 4.00 -20.17 -23.62
C PHE A 172 2.82 -20.72 -24.42
N ASP A 173 3.05 -21.22 -25.63
CA ASP A 173 2.00 -21.77 -26.49
C ASP A 173 1.40 -23.05 -25.86
N THR A 174 2.25 -23.93 -25.32
CA THR A 174 1.78 -25.11 -24.59
C THR A 174 1.21 -24.74 -23.22
N ALA A 175 1.80 -23.76 -22.53
CA ALA A 175 1.27 -23.28 -21.25
C ALA A 175 -0.17 -22.75 -21.39
N ASP A 176 -0.46 -21.97 -22.43
CA ASP A 176 -1.80 -21.41 -22.68
C ASP A 176 -2.83 -22.48 -23.05
N GLN A 177 -2.40 -23.59 -23.68
CA GLN A 177 -3.26 -24.74 -23.94
C GLN A 177 -3.59 -25.55 -22.68
N VAL A 178 -2.66 -25.61 -21.72
CA VAL A 178 -2.83 -26.33 -20.46
C VAL A 178 -3.62 -25.50 -19.44
N LEU A 179 -3.50 -24.17 -19.47
CA LEU A 179 -4.14 -23.26 -18.50
C LEU A 179 -5.65 -23.50 -18.27
N PRO A 180 -6.50 -23.77 -19.29
CA PRO A 180 -7.92 -24.04 -19.10
C PRO A 180 -8.21 -25.32 -18.30
N THR A 181 -7.30 -26.29 -18.31
CA THR A 181 -7.44 -27.54 -17.56
C THR A 181 -7.22 -27.35 -16.06
N ILE A 182 -6.57 -26.25 -15.66
CA ILE A 182 -6.26 -25.94 -14.27
C ILE A 182 -7.51 -25.39 -13.56
N PRO A 183 -7.96 -26.03 -12.46
CA PRO A 183 -9.08 -25.55 -11.66
C PRO A 183 -8.83 -24.14 -11.10
N ARG A 184 -9.90 -23.33 -10.99
CA ARG A 184 -9.83 -21.96 -10.47
C ARG A 184 -9.20 -21.88 -9.07
N SER A 185 -9.40 -22.89 -8.23
CA SER A 185 -8.83 -22.94 -6.88
C SER A 185 -7.30 -22.94 -6.85
N GLN A 186 -6.63 -23.41 -7.90
CA GLN A 186 -5.16 -23.44 -7.97
C GLN A 186 -4.57 -22.31 -8.82
N ARG A 187 -5.41 -21.48 -9.45
CA ARG A 187 -4.94 -20.38 -10.30
C ARG A 187 -4.21 -19.29 -9.53
N SER A 188 -4.59 -19.01 -8.29
CA SER A 188 -3.83 -18.09 -7.44
C SER A 188 -2.39 -18.59 -7.24
N ARG A 189 -2.18 -19.89 -6.99
CA ARG A 189 -0.83 -20.47 -6.86
C ARG A 189 -0.03 -20.35 -8.16
N VAL A 190 -0.66 -20.60 -9.30
CA VAL A 190 -0.04 -20.44 -10.62
C VAL A 190 0.33 -18.97 -10.88
N ALA A 191 -0.53 -18.02 -10.50
CA ALA A 191 -0.25 -16.60 -10.65
C ALA A 191 0.94 -16.15 -9.79
N HIS A 192 1.05 -16.62 -8.54
CA HIS A 192 2.21 -16.33 -7.69
C HIS A 192 3.49 -16.92 -8.27
N PHE A 193 3.42 -18.11 -8.86
CA PHE A 193 4.56 -18.70 -9.58
C PHE A 193 4.98 -17.84 -10.77
N LEU A 194 4.04 -17.39 -11.60
CA LEU A 194 4.32 -16.48 -12.72
C LEU A 194 4.94 -15.15 -12.26
N GLU A 195 4.43 -14.58 -11.17
CA GLU A 195 4.98 -13.34 -10.59
C GLU A 195 6.44 -13.52 -10.15
N LYS A 196 6.76 -14.61 -9.44
CA LYS A 196 8.14 -14.92 -9.02
C LYS A 196 9.08 -15.08 -10.22
N GLN A 197 8.59 -15.66 -11.30
CA GLN A 197 9.32 -15.79 -12.55
C GLN A 197 9.43 -14.46 -13.34
N GLY A 198 8.76 -13.40 -12.88
CA GLY A 198 8.78 -12.07 -13.50
C GLY A 198 7.70 -11.84 -14.56
N PHE A 199 6.84 -12.82 -14.82
CA PHE A 199 5.75 -12.75 -15.80
C PHE A 199 4.48 -12.13 -15.21
N LYS A 200 4.60 -10.87 -14.76
CA LYS A 200 3.53 -10.16 -14.03
C LYS A 200 2.26 -9.95 -14.85
N ALA A 201 2.39 -9.66 -16.16
CA ALA A 201 1.24 -9.44 -17.05
C ALA A 201 0.40 -10.72 -17.21
N GLN A 202 1.06 -11.86 -17.37
CA GLN A 202 0.41 -13.17 -17.43
C GLN A 202 -0.17 -13.54 -16.06
N ALA A 203 0.55 -13.25 -14.97
CA ALA A 203 0.05 -13.45 -13.61
C ALA A 203 -1.27 -12.69 -13.37
N LEU A 204 -1.38 -11.45 -13.85
CA LEU A 204 -2.60 -10.63 -13.74
C LEU A 204 -3.81 -11.27 -14.46
N ALA A 205 -3.57 -11.91 -15.61
CA ALA A 205 -4.62 -12.58 -16.37
C ALA A 205 -5.08 -13.91 -15.72
N VAL A 206 -4.15 -14.61 -15.04
CA VAL A 206 -4.42 -15.90 -14.42
C VAL A 206 -5.00 -15.77 -13.01
N THR A 207 -4.60 -14.74 -12.26
CA THR A 207 -5.01 -14.58 -10.86
C THR A 207 -6.51 -14.39 -10.72
N THR A 208 -7.08 -15.08 -9.74
CA THR A 208 -8.49 -14.97 -9.35
C THR A 208 -8.68 -14.21 -8.04
N ASP A 209 -7.59 -13.95 -7.34
CA ASP A 209 -7.62 -13.25 -6.05
C ASP A 209 -7.62 -11.73 -6.29
N PRO A 210 -8.64 -10.99 -5.83
CA PRO A 210 -8.73 -9.54 -6.04
C PRO A 210 -7.59 -8.77 -5.38
N GLU A 211 -7.02 -9.25 -4.26
CA GLU A 211 -5.92 -8.54 -3.59
C GLU A 211 -4.64 -8.66 -4.41
N HIS A 212 -4.26 -9.89 -4.75
CA HIS A 212 -3.11 -10.15 -5.61
C HIS A 212 -3.25 -9.47 -6.99
N LYS A 213 -4.47 -9.47 -7.55
CA LYS A 213 -4.77 -8.78 -8.81
C LYS A 213 -4.56 -7.27 -8.71
N PHE A 214 -4.94 -6.66 -7.58
CA PHE A 214 -4.73 -5.24 -7.35
C PHE A 214 -3.24 -4.89 -7.27
N GLU A 215 -2.46 -5.65 -6.48
CA GLU A 215 -1.01 -5.45 -6.37
C GLU A 215 -0.31 -5.61 -7.73
N LEU A 216 -0.64 -6.66 -8.49
CA LEU A 216 -0.10 -6.86 -9.84
C LEU A 216 -0.46 -5.73 -10.79
N ALA A 217 -1.71 -5.23 -10.76
CA ALA A 217 -2.14 -4.12 -11.59
C ALA A 217 -1.37 -2.84 -11.26
N LEU A 218 -1.17 -2.54 -9.97
CA LEU A 218 -0.34 -1.41 -9.53
C LEU A 218 1.12 -1.56 -9.99
N GLN A 219 1.71 -2.74 -9.88
CA GLN A 219 3.08 -3.01 -10.32
C GLN A 219 3.26 -2.88 -11.84
N LEU A 220 2.23 -3.20 -12.62
CA LEU A 220 2.24 -3.09 -14.08
C LEU A 220 1.87 -1.69 -14.58
N GLY A 221 1.34 -0.82 -13.72
CA GLY A 221 0.80 0.48 -14.10
C GLY A 221 -0.56 0.39 -14.83
N ASP A 222 -1.28 -0.73 -14.69
CA ASP A 222 -2.64 -0.87 -15.21
C ASP A 222 -3.66 -0.23 -14.25
N LEU A 223 -3.73 1.10 -14.33
CA LEU A 223 -4.55 1.93 -13.46
C LEU A 223 -6.06 1.69 -13.68
N ALA A 224 -6.47 1.27 -14.88
CA ALA A 224 -7.88 1.02 -15.20
C ALA A 224 -8.41 -0.20 -14.45
N THR A 225 -7.67 -1.31 -14.49
CA THR A 225 -8.02 -2.53 -13.73
C THR A 225 -7.95 -2.26 -12.23
N ALA A 226 -6.94 -1.54 -11.76
CA ALA A 226 -6.81 -1.20 -10.34
C ALA A 226 -7.98 -0.33 -9.85
N LYS A 227 -8.43 0.66 -10.63
CA LYS A 227 -9.62 1.48 -10.32
C LYS A 227 -10.87 0.63 -10.18
N GLN A 228 -11.10 -0.31 -11.09
CA GLN A 228 -12.27 -1.19 -11.02
C GLN A 228 -12.27 -1.99 -9.71
N ILE A 229 -11.11 -2.54 -9.31
CA ILE A 229 -10.99 -3.31 -8.07
C ILE A 229 -11.21 -2.42 -6.84
N CYS A 230 -10.70 -1.18 -6.84
CA CYS A 230 -10.97 -0.22 -5.76
C CYS A 230 -12.45 0.14 -5.63
N CYS A 231 -13.16 0.31 -6.74
CA CYS A 231 -14.60 0.54 -6.75
C CYS A 231 -15.38 -0.64 -6.13
N GLU A 232 -14.97 -1.87 -6.41
CA GLU A 232 -15.62 -3.07 -5.87
C GLU A 232 -15.31 -3.31 -4.39
N ALA A 233 -14.11 -2.91 -3.92
CA ALA A 233 -13.65 -3.15 -2.56
C ALA A 233 -13.99 -2.03 -1.56
N GLU A 234 -14.32 -0.83 -2.03
CA GLU A 234 -14.66 0.36 -1.22
C GLU A 234 -13.70 0.65 -0.04
N SER A 235 -12.41 0.34 -0.20
CA SER A 235 -11.39 0.50 0.86
C SER A 235 -10.60 1.80 0.69
N GLU A 236 -10.59 2.65 1.73
CA GLU A 236 -9.84 3.92 1.74
C GLU A 236 -8.33 3.72 1.53
N GLN A 237 -7.74 2.65 2.08
CA GLN A 237 -6.31 2.36 1.92
C GLN A 237 -5.94 2.03 0.47
N LYS A 238 -6.78 1.26 -0.23
CA LYS A 238 -6.56 0.92 -1.64
C LYS A 238 -6.66 2.15 -2.55
N TRP A 239 -7.60 3.05 -2.25
CA TRP A 239 -7.70 4.32 -2.95
C TRP A 239 -6.44 5.18 -2.79
N LYS A 240 -5.81 5.18 -1.61
CA LYS A 240 -4.52 5.86 -1.41
C LYS A 240 -3.39 5.23 -2.22
N LEU A 241 -3.26 3.90 -2.19
CA LEU A 241 -2.25 3.19 -2.99
C LEU A 241 -2.42 3.44 -4.51
N LEU A 242 -3.67 3.48 -4.98
CA LEU A 242 -3.98 3.81 -6.37
C LEU A 242 -3.68 5.28 -6.68
N ALA A 243 -3.95 6.21 -5.75
CA ALA A 243 -3.61 7.63 -5.92
C ALA A 243 -2.10 7.85 -6.04
N ASP A 244 -1.30 7.16 -5.22
CA ASP A 244 0.16 7.20 -5.29
C ASP A 244 0.67 6.66 -6.63
N ALA A 245 0.11 5.54 -7.09
CA ALA A 245 0.45 4.96 -8.39
C ALA A 245 0.05 5.89 -9.55
N ALA A 246 -1.16 6.45 -9.53
CA ALA A 246 -1.64 7.39 -10.54
C ALA A 246 -0.75 8.65 -10.59
N THR A 247 -0.33 9.16 -9.43
CA THR A 247 0.59 10.30 -9.34
C THR A 247 1.95 9.98 -9.95
N ARG A 248 2.51 8.78 -9.71
CA ARG A 248 3.77 8.33 -10.33
C ARG A 248 3.67 8.20 -11.86
N HIS A 249 2.48 7.89 -12.37
CA HIS A 249 2.19 7.79 -13.79
C HIS A 249 1.75 9.12 -14.43
N ASN A 250 1.78 10.23 -13.68
CA ASN A 250 1.31 11.56 -14.11
C ASN A 250 -0.18 11.62 -14.52
N ASP A 251 -1.01 10.68 -14.06
CA ASP A 251 -2.46 10.73 -14.24
C ASP A 251 -3.10 11.51 -13.08
N LEU A 252 -3.08 12.84 -13.22
CA LEU A 252 -3.58 13.75 -12.19
C LEU A 252 -5.10 13.70 -12.03
N GLN A 253 -5.83 13.36 -13.09
CA GLN A 253 -7.29 13.26 -13.05
C GLN A 253 -7.71 12.04 -12.22
N LEU A 254 -7.08 10.89 -12.46
CA LEU A 254 -7.34 9.70 -11.67
C LEU A 254 -6.87 9.88 -10.22
N ALA A 255 -5.70 10.48 -10.01
CA ALA A 255 -5.20 10.78 -8.67
C ALA A 255 -6.20 11.64 -7.88
N GLN A 256 -6.77 12.67 -8.51
CA GLN A 256 -7.81 13.50 -7.89
C GLN A 256 -9.02 12.68 -7.45
N GLU A 257 -9.57 11.84 -8.33
CA GLU A 257 -10.72 10.99 -8.01
C GLU A 257 -10.41 10.02 -6.87
N CYS A 258 -9.23 9.39 -6.90
CA CYS A 258 -8.80 8.46 -5.88
C CYS A 258 -8.61 9.13 -4.52
N LEU A 259 -8.00 10.32 -4.48
CA LEU A 259 -7.80 11.09 -3.24
C LEU A 259 -9.12 11.56 -2.62
N ALA A 260 -10.09 11.94 -3.46
CA ALA A 260 -11.43 12.32 -2.99
C ALA A 260 -12.14 11.12 -2.35
N GLN A 261 -12.08 9.94 -2.97
CA GLN A 261 -12.65 8.70 -2.41
C GLN A 261 -11.91 8.23 -1.16
N ALA A 262 -10.59 8.43 -1.10
CA ALA A 262 -9.76 8.14 0.07
C ALA A 262 -9.92 9.15 1.22
N LYS A 263 -10.71 10.22 1.03
CA LYS A 263 -10.86 11.36 1.95
C LYS A 263 -9.52 11.95 2.39
N ASP A 264 -8.52 11.92 1.52
CA ASP A 264 -7.19 12.47 1.80
C ASP A 264 -7.13 13.94 1.37
N PHE A 265 -7.77 14.78 2.18
CA PHE A 265 -7.91 16.21 1.88
C PHE A 265 -6.57 16.96 1.86
N GLY A 266 -5.55 16.48 2.57
CA GLY A 266 -4.22 17.09 2.60
C GLY A 266 -3.50 16.94 1.26
N SER A 267 -3.46 15.71 0.74
CA SER A 267 -2.90 15.42 -0.59
C SER A 267 -3.72 16.09 -1.70
N LEU A 268 -5.05 16.13 -1.54
CA LEU A 268 -5.95 16.81 -2.48
C LEU A 268 -5.71 18.32 -2.50
N LEU A 269 -5.45 18.96 -1.36
CA LEU A 269 -5.08 20.38 -1.27
C LEU A 269 -3.80 20.65 -2.05
N LEU A 270 -2.78 19.81 -1.89
CA LEU A 270 -1.51 19.95 -2.61
C LEU A 270 -1.73 19.85 -4.12
N LEU A 271 -2.52 18.87 -4.58
CA LEU A 271 -2.83 18.70 -6.00
C LEU A 271 -3.64 19.87 -6.57
N ALA A 272 -4.67 20.33 -5.85
CA ALA A 272 -5.55 21.42 -6.28
C ALA A 272 -4.81 22.76 -6.37
N THR A 273 -3.94 23.04 -5.39
CA THR A 273 -3.12 24.27 -5.37
C THR A 273 -2.02 24.25 -6.41
N SER A 274 -1.34 23.12 -6.60
CA SER A 274 -0.30 22.98 -7.63
C SER A 274 -0.86 23.10 -9.05
N THR A 275 -2.10 22.64 -9.28
CA THR A 275 -2.76 22.74 -10.59
C THR A 275 -3.48 24.08 -10.80
N GLY A 276 -3.61 24.91 -9.77
CA GLY A 276 -4.34 26.17 -9.83
C GLY A 276 -5.83 26.01 -10.13
N ASN A 277 -6.43 24.86 -9.80
CA ASN A 277 -7.83 24.57 -10.13
C ASN A 277 -8.78 25.09 -9.04
N ALA A 278 -9.30 26.31 -9.23
CA ALA A 278 -10.22 26.95 -8.28
C ALA A 278 -11.50 26.13 -8.02
N GLY A 279 -12.04 25.45 -9.04
CA GLY A 279 -13.23 24.61 -8.87
C GLY A 279 -12.98 23.38 -8.00
N MET A 280 -11.76 22.83 -8.06
CA MET A 280 -11.35 21.73 -7.19
C MET A 280 -11.15 22.19 -5.74
N VAL A 281 -10.56 23.37 -5.53
CA VAL A 281 -10.40 23.95 -4.19
C VAL A 281 -11.76 24.26 -3.54
N ASP A 282 -12.76 24.70 -4.31
CA ASP A 282 -14.12 24.93 -3.79
C ASP A 282 -14.80 23.63 -3.34
N ARG A 283 -14.69 22.56 -4.12
CA ARG A 283 -15.19 21.23 -3.70
C ARG A 283 -14.49 20.74 -2.45
N LEU A 284 -13.15 20.84 -2.42
CA LEU A 284 -12.34 20.47 -1.26
C LEU A 284 -12.76 21.22 0.00
N ALA A 285 -13.01 22.54 -0.09
CA ALA A 285 -13.46 23.35 1.03
C ALA A 285 -14.77 22.81 1.64
N ARG A 286 -15.74 22.43 0.79
CA ARG A 286 -17.04 21.90 1.24
C ARG A 286 -16.92 20.50 1.83
N GLU A 287 -16.18 19.61 1.16
CA GLU A 287 -15.98 18.23 1.59
C GLU A 287 -15.17 18.15 2.89
N SER A 288 -14.10 18.93 3.02
CA SER A 288 -13.28 18.97 4.24
C SER A 288 -14.02 19.60 5.42
N SER A 289 -14.89 20.59 5.19
CA SER A 289 -15.75 21.15 6.23
C SER A 289 -16.75 20.10 6.75
N THR A 290 -17.34 19.30 5.85
CA THR A 290 -18.23 18.19 6.22
C THR A 290 -17.48 17.05 6.91
N GLY A 291 -16.24 16.80 6.47
CA GLY A 291 -15.33 15.79 7.05
C GLY A 291 -14.67 16.18 8.37
N GLY A 292 -15.02 17.34 8.96
CA GLY A 292 -14.47 17.81 10.24
C GLY A 292 -13.02 18.31 10.18
N GLN A 293 -12.46 18.49 8.97
CA GLN A 293 -11.08 18.93 8.74
C GLN A 293 -11.02 20.46 8.59
N SER A 294 -11.26 21.19 9.68
CA SER A 294 -11.40 22.65 9.69
C SER A 294 -10.16 23.39 9.18
N ASN A 295 -8.95 22.86 9.38
CA ASN A 295 -7.71 23.48 8.92
C ASN A 295 -7.62 23.49 7.38
N VAL A 296 -7.93 22.36 6.75
CA VAL A 296 -7.91 22.24 5.28
C VAL A 296 -9.04 23.06 4.67
N ALA A 297 -10.23 23.04 5.29
CA ALA A 297 -11.36 23.87 4.87
C ALA A 297 -11.03 25.37 4.92
N PHE A 298 -10.44 25.83 6.02
CA PHE A 298 -10.02 27.23 6.18
C PHE A 298 -8.98 27.62 5.13
N LEU A 299 -7.93 26.81 4.92
CA LEU A 299 -6.90 27.10 3.92
C LEU A 299 -7.48 27.13 2.51
N ALA A 300 -8.34 26.18 2.16
CA ALA A 300 -8.98 26.13 0.84
C ALA A 300 -9.85 27.38 0.59
N GLN A 301 -10.68 27.78 1.55
CA GLN A 301 -11.50 28.99 1.46
C GLN A 301 -10.66 30.28 1.43
N PHE A 302 -9.58 30.31 2.21
CA PHE A 302 -8.68 31.46 2.24
C PHE A 302 -7.96 31.64 0.90
N LEU A 303 -7.53 30.55 0.27
CA LEU A 303 -6.92 30.56 -1.07
C LEU A 303 -7.92 30.98 -2.16
N LEU A 304 -9.20 30.64 -2.00
CA LEU A 304 -10.27 31.16 -2.85
C LEU A 304 -10.60 32.64 -2.57
N GLY A 305 -10.07 33.22 -1.50
CA GLY A 305 -10.40 34.58 -1.06
C GLY A 305 -11.80 34.70 -0.45
N ASP A 306 -12.39 33.59 0.00
CA ASP A 306 -13.70 33.57 0.67
C ASP A 306 -13.57 33.83 2.17
N LEU A 307 -13.36 35.10 2.51
CA LEU A 307 -13.11 35.50 3.91
C LEU A 307 -14.34 35.28 4.81
N GLU A 308 -15.54 35.43 4.25
CA GLU A 308 -16.79 35.26 5.00
C GLU A 308 -16.95 33.79 5.40
N ALA A 309 -16.73 32.86 4.47
CA ALA A 309 -16.70 31.44 4.78
C ALA A 309 -15.59 31.08 5.79
N CYS A 310 -14.38 31.66 5.66
CA CYS A 310 -13.29 31.44 6.61
C CYS A 310 -13.67 31.84 8.04
N LEU A 311 -14.40 32.94 8.21
CA LEU A 311 -14.89 33.38 9.52
C LEU A 311 -15.89 32.38 10.10
N GLU A 312 -16.82 31.89 9.29
CA GLU A 312 -17.78 30.86 9.73
C GLU A 312 -17.08 29.56 10.13
N VAL A 313 -16.02 29.14 9.42
CA VAL A 313 -15.22 27.95 9.81
C VAL A 313 -14.57 28.14 11.18
N LEU A 314 -14.02 29.32 11.48
CA LEU A 314 -13.44 29.62 12.79
C LEU A 314 -14.49 29.65 13.91
N ILE A 315 -15.67 30.21 13.62
CA ILE A 315 -16.80 30.24 14.57
C ILE A 315 -17.31 28.82 14.83
N ALA A 316 -17.50 28.00 13.78
CA ALA A 316 -17.94 26.62 13.88
C ALA A 316 -16.93 25.74 14.65
N ALA A 317 -15.62 26.00 14.48
CA ALA A 317 -14.56 25.35 15.25
C ALA A 317 -14.44 25.88 16.70
N ASN A 318 -15.30 26.80 17.13
CA ASN A 318 -15.28 27.46 18.44
C ASN A 318 -13.95 28.18 18.77
N ARG A 319 -13.21 28.63 17.75
CA ARG A 319 -11.96 29.41 17.88
C ARG A 319 -12.26 30.91 17.84
N LEU A 320 -13.10 31.36 18.78
CA LEU A 320 -13.67 32.71 18.79
C LEU A 320 -12.65 33.87 18.93
N PRO A 321 -11.56 33.77 19.73
CA PRO A 321 -10.54 34.81 19.78
C PRO A 321 -9.84 35.02 18.43
N GLU A 322 -9.59 33.92 17.71
CA GLU A 322 -8.97 33.96 16.39
C GLU A 322 -9.94 34.46 15.33
N ALA A 323 -11.21 34.09 15.42
CA ALA A 323 -12.28 34.65 14.58
C ALA A 323 -12.36 36.18 14.74
N ALA A 324 -12.25 36.70 15.98
CA ALA A 324 -12.25 38.13 16.25
C ALA A 324 -11.00 38.83 15.69
N LEU A 325 -9.82 38.22 15.82
CA LEU A 325 -8.58 38.75 15.24
C LEU A 325 -8.61 38.73 13.71
N PHE A 326 -9.11 37.64 13.13
CA PHE A 326 -9.31 37.49 11.68
C PHE A 326 -10.30 38.53 11.15
N ALA A 327 -11.45 38.70 11.82
CA ALA A 327 -12.41 39.75 11.49
C ALA A 327 -11.75 41.13 11.58
N ARG A 328 -10.99 41.43 12.63
CA ARG A 328 -10.32 42.74 12.75
C ARG A 328 -9.35 43.02 11.59
N THR A 329 -8.73 41.99 11.05
CA THR A 329 -7.69 42.11 10.02
C THR A 329 -8.29 42.14 8.60
N TYR A 330 -9.29 41.31 8.34
CA TYR A 330 -9.79 41.03 6.98
C TYR A 330 -11.27 41.41 6.76
N LEU A 331 -12.09 41.42 7.81
CA LEU A 331 -13.55 41.68 7.80
C LEU A 331 -13.97 42.58 8.98
N PRO A 332 -13.47 43.84 9.06
CA PRO A 332 -13.73 44.75 10.18
C PRO A 332 -15.22 44.96 10.46
N SER A 333 -16.09 44.82 9.46
CA SER A 333 -17.55 44.87 9.60
C SER A 333 -18.14 43.77 10.50
N GLN A 334 -17.48 42.61 10.61
CA GLN A 334 -17.95 41.45 11.38
C GLN A 334 -17.32 41.35 12.78
N VAL A 335 -16.46 42.30 13.16
CA VAL A 335 -15.74 42.28 14.45
C VAL A 335 -16.70 42.27 15.63
N SER A 336 -17.72 43.13 15.63
CA SER A 336 -18.72 43.16 16.70
C SER A 336 -19.45 41.83 16.86
N ARG A 337 -19.82 41.17 15.76
CA ARG A 337 -20.45 39.84 15.80
C ARG A 337 -19.52 38.80 16.44
N ALA A 338 -18.26 38.73 16.01
CA ALA A 338 -17.29 37.78 16.54
C ALA A 338 -16.97 38.04 18.03
N VAL A 339 -16.84 39.31 18.44
CA VAL A 339 -16.60 39.70 19.83
C VAL A 339 -17.80 39.39 20.72
N GLN A 340 -19.04 39.57 20.24
CA GLN A 340 -20.24 39.21 20.99
C GLN A 340 -20.36 37.70 21.23
N LEU A 341 -20.08 36.89 20.20
CA LEU A 341 -20.03 35.44 20.33
C LEU A 341 -18.92 35.02 21.31
N TRP A 342 -17.75 35.65 21.22
CA TRP A 342 -16.65 35.41 22.15
C TRP A 342 -17.02 35.78 23.58
N LYS A 343 -17.63 36.95 23.82
CA LYS A 343 -18.15 37.38 25.13
C LYS A 343 -19.15 36.38 25.70
N ALA A 344 -20.11 35.93 24.89
CA ALA A 344 -21.13 34.98 25.32
C ALA A 344 -20.55 33.60 25.69
N ASN A 345 -19.52 33.15 24.97
CA ASN A 345 -18.81 31.91 25.29
C ASN A 345 -17.96 32.07 26.55
N LEU A 346 -17.19 33.17 26.64
CA LEU A 346 -16.29 33.45 27.75
C LEU A 346 -17.05 33.74 29.05
N ALA A 347 -18.25 34.34 28.99
CA ALA A 347 -19.10 34.57 30.15
C ALA A 347 -19.51 33.27 30.87
N LYS A 348 -19.56 32.14 30.16
CA LYS A 348 -19.80 30.82 30.76
C LYS A 348 -18.63 30.33 31.62
N ALA A 349 -17.40 30.75 31.31
CA ALA A 349 -16.19 30.34 32.01
C ALA A 349 -15.69 31.39 33.01
N ASN A 350 -15.69 32.68 32.63
CA ASN A 350 -15.25 33.80 33.44
C ASN A 350 -15.93 35.12 33.01
N GLU A 351 -16.90 35.56 33.80
CA GLU A 351 -17.68 36.78 33.56
C GLU A 351 -16.82 38.05 33.56
N LYS A 352 -15.80 38.14 34.42
CA LYS A 352 -14.91 39.31 34.49
C LYS A 352 -14.06 39.46 33.23
N ALA A 353 -13.59 38.34 32.68
CA ALA A 353 -12.82 38.35 31.44
C ALA A 353 -13.70 38.71 30.23
N ALA A 354 -14.97 38.28 30.21
CA ALA A 354 -15.93 38.65 29.17
C ALA A 354 -16.24 40.16 29.16
N GLN A 355 -16.36 40.78 30.33
CA GLN A 355 -16.59 42.22 30.46
C GLN A 355 -15.37 43.08 30.08
N ALA A 356 -14.15 42.51 30.13
CA ALA A 356 -12.93 43.20 29.72
C ALA A 356 -12.78 43.32 28.19
N LEU A 357 -13.55 42.55 27.41
CA LEU A 357 -13.54 42.65 25.96
C LEU A 357 -14.33 43.89 25.53
N ALA A 358 -13.67 44.85 24.88
CA ALA A 358 -14.34 45.99 24.30
C ALA A 358 -15.00 45.59 22.97
N ASP A 359 -16.31 45.83 22.83
CA ASP A 359 -16.99 45.74 21.53
C ASP A 359 -16.82 47.09 20.82
N PRO A 360 -16.37 47.13 19.56
CA PRO A 360 -16.30 48.37 18.81
C PRO A 360 -17.63 49.11 18.63
N ALA A 361 -18.77 48.42 18.72
CA ALA A 361 -20.09 49.05 18.68
C ALA A 361 -20.41 49.82 19.98
N ASP A 362 -19.96 49.31 21.13
CA ASP A 362 -20.22 49.90 22.45
C ASP A 362 -19.20 50.99 22.80
N TYR A 363 -17.95 50.86 22.30
CA TYR A 363 -16.87 51.79 22.59
C TYR A 363 -16.13 52.26 21.31
N PRO A 364 -16.76 53.07 20.45
CA PRO A 364 -16.13 53.58 19.22
C PRO A 364 -14.82 54.34 19.46
N ASN A 365 -14.71 55.04 20.59
CA ASN A 365 -13.52 55.83 20.95
C ASN A 365 -12.25 54.99 21.15
N LEU A 366 -12.38 53.69 21.43
CA LEU A 366 -11.25 52.76 21.56
C LEU A 366 -10.74 52.23 20.21
N PHE A 367 -11.49 52.49 19.13
CA PHE A 367 -11.22 51.99 17.77
C PHE A 367 -11.27 53.11 16.72
N PRO A 368 -10.40 54.12 16.80
CA PRO A 368 -10.44 55.31 15.93
C PRO A 368 -10.27 55.02 14.43
N GLU A 369 -9.58 53.93 14.06
CA GLU A 369 -9.30 53.55 12.66
C GLU A 369 -10.32 52.57 12.07
N LEU A 370 -11.37 52.21 12.82
CA LEU A 370 -12.31 51.16 12.39
C LEU A 370 -13.20 51.60 11.23
N GLU A 371 -13.68 52.84 11.23
CA GLU A 371 -14.52 53.35 10.14
C GLU A 371 -13.77 53.37 8.79
N ASP A 372 -12.49 53.73 8.82
CA ASP A 372 -11.64 53.72 7.63
C ASP A 372 -11.26 52.29 7.21
N SER A 373 -11.11 51.39 8.18
CA SER A 373 -10.93 49.95 7.91
C SER A 373 -12.17 49.32 7.26
N VAL A 374 -13.38 49.70 7.66
CA VAL A 374 -14.64 49.22 7.05
C VAL A 374 -14.79 49.73 5.61
N LYS A 375 -14.41 50.98 5.33
CA LYS A 375 -14.35 51.51 3.96
C LYS A 375 -13.32 50.74 3.11
N ALA A 376 -12.15 50.45 3.68
CA ALA A 376 -11.12 49.65 3.02
C ALA A 376 -11.58 48.22 2.74
N GLU A 377 -12.33 47.58 3.65
CA GLU A 377 -12.92 46.26 3.42
C GLU A 377 -13.86 46.25 2.21
N ALA A 378 -14.74 47.25 2.09
CA ALA A 378 -15.70 47.34 0.99
C ALA A 378 -14.99 47.51 -0.37
N TYR A 379 -13.96 48.36 -0.41
CA TYR A 379 -13.11 48.54 -1.59
C TYR A 379 -12.38 47.23 -1.96
N MET A 380 -11.75 46.58 -1.00
CA MET A 380 -11.04 45.31 -1.20
C MET A 380 -11.98 44.16 -1.57
N ARG A 381 -13.23 44.15 -1.09
CA ARG A 381 -14.25 43.16 -1.48
C ARG A 381 -14.57 43.27 -2.97
N GLN A 382 -14.73 44.49 -3.49
CA GLN A 382 -14.97 44.71 -4.92
C GLN A 382 -13.76 44.28 -5.75
N GLU A 383 -12.56 44.63 -5.32
CA GLU A 383 -11.32 44.24 -6.01
C GLU A 383 -11.12 42.73 -6.02
N ARG A 384 -11.32 42.03 -4.88
CA ARG A 384 -11.26 40.56 -4.81
C ARG A 384 -12.23 39.89 -5.77
N ARG A 385 -13.45 40.41 -5.92
CA ARG A 385 -14.43 39.91 -6.90
C ARG A 385 -13.93 40.08 -8.34
N GLN A 386 -13.28 41.21 -8.64
CA GLN A 386 -12.68 41.45 -9.96
C GLN A 386 -11.45 40.57 -10.22
N LEU A 387 -10.69 40.22 -9.18
CA LEU A 387 -9.50 39.38 -9.27
C LEU A 387 -9.81 37.88 -9.36
N ARG A 388 -10.94 37.41 -8.79
CA ARG A 388 -11.37 35.99 -8.76
C ARG A 388 -11.53 35.31 -10.14
N GLY A 389 -11.45 36.06 -11.24
CA GLY A 389 -11.52 35.53 -12.61
C GLY A 389 -10.35 35.92 -13.50
N ARG A 390 -9.32 36.59 -12.97
CA ARG A 390 -8.13 36.96 -13.77
C ARG A 390 -7.17 35.77 -13.87
N PRO A 391 -6.64 35.48 -15.08
CA PRO A 391 -5.63 34.45 -15.25
C PRO A 391 -4.31 34.85 -14.57
N ALA A 392 -3.56 33.85 -14.12
CA ALA A 392 -2.27 34.06 -13.45
C ALA A 392 -1.21 34.79 -14.31
N THR A 393 -1.40 34.84 -15.64
CA THR A 393 -0.55 35.60 -16.56
C THR A 393 -0.55 37.10 -16.29
N ASP A 394 -1.61 37.62 -15.68
CA ASP A 394 -1.78 39.05 -15.43
C ASP A 394 -1.07 39.51 -14.13
N GLN A 395 -0.33 38.60 -13.47
CA GLN A 395 0.39 38.84 -12.23
C GLN A 395 1.38 40.01 -12.32
N ALA A 396 2.05 40.19 -13.46
CA ALA A 396 3.05 41.25 -13.63
C ALA A 396 2.47 42.68 -13.53
N GLY A 397 1.15 42.85 -13.70
CA GLY A 397 0.45 44.13 -13.56
C GLY A 397 -0.17 44.36 -12.17
N LEU A 398 -0.03 43.40 -11.25
CA LEU A 398 -0.59 43.48 -9.90
C LEU A 398 0.47 43.97 -8.92
N THR A 399 0.12 44.99 -8.12
CA THR A 399 0.98 45.46 -7.03
C THR A 399 1.07 44.36 -5.96
N PRO A 400 2.27 43.96 -5.54
CA PRO A 400 2.42 42.91 -4.54
C PRO A 400 1.94 43.37 -3.16
N ASN A 401 1.41 42.44 -2.35
CA ASN A 401 0.73 42.75 -1.09
C ASN A 401 1.58 43.57 -0.09
N TRP A 402 2.92 43.45 -0.11
CA TRP A 402 3.81 44.21 0.79
C TRP A 402 3.97 45.69 0.41
N GLU A 403 3.69 46.06 -0.83
CA GLU A 403 3.69 47.45 -1.31
C GLU A 403 2.33 48.13 -1.17
N ARG A 404 1.28 47.34 -0.94
CA ARG A 404 -0.10 47.83 -0.85
C ARG A 404 -0.39 48.48 0.49
N ARG A 405 -1.18 49.55 0.45
CA ARG A 405 -1.70 50.24 1.64
C ARG A 405 -3.22 50.37 1.52
N PRO A 406 -3.98 49.33 1.92
CA PRO A 406 -5.42 49.23 1.63
C PRO A 406 -6.25 50.41 2.14
N ILE A 407 -5.89 50.98 3.30
CA ILE A 407 -6.62 52.11 3.89
C ILE A 407 -6.38 53.39 3.07
N GLU A 408 -5.13 53.69 2.69
CA GLU A 408 -4.79 54.87 1.88
C GLU A 408 -5.37 54.75 0.47
N GLU A 409 -5.31 53.56 -0.14
CA GLU A 409 -5.89 53.26 -1.46
C GLU A 409 -7.41 53.46 -1.47
N ALA A 410 -8.12 52.95 -0.45
CA ALA A 410 -9.56 53.09 -0.35
C ALA A 410 -9.99 54.56 -0.14
N LEU A 411 -9.28 55.31 0.71
CA LEU A 411 -9.56 56.73 0.94
C LEU A 411 -9.28 57.58 -0.32
N ALA A 412 -8.22 57.27 -1.07
CA ALA A 412 -7.92 57.93 -2.34
C ALA A 412 -8.94 57.58 -3.44
N ALA A 413 -9.42 56.34 -3.50
CA ALA A 413 -10.47 55.91 -4.43
C ALA A 413 -11.82 56.59 -4.14
N ILE A 414 -12.15 56.80 -2.87
CA ILE A 414 -13.34 57.55 -2.44
C ILE A 414 -13.19 59.04 -2.79
N ALA A 415 -12.03 59.64 -2.50
CA ALA A 415 -11.76 61.06 -2.76
C ALA A 415 -11.73 61.40 -4.26
N SER A 416 -11.31 60.45 -5.10
CA SER A 416 -11.28 60.58 -6.56
C SER A 416 -12.61 60.24 -7.24
N GLY A 417 -13.62 59.78 -6.48
CA GLY A 417 -14.93 59.37 -6.99
C GLY A 417 -14.93 58.06 -7.79
N GLN A 418 -13.84 57.29 -7.73
CA GLN A 418 -13.73 55.98 -8.38
C GLN A 418 -14.47 54.87 -7.62
N PHE A 419 -14.72 55.07 -6.32
CA PHE A 419 -15.48 54.17 -5.47
C PHE A 419 -16.52 54.95 -4.65
N VAL A 420 -17.77 54.50 -4.67
CA VAL A 420 -18.84 55.04 -3.83
C VAL A 420 -19.08 54.06 -2.69
N PHE A 421 -18.81 54.51 -1.47
CA PHE A 421 -19.15 53.75 -0.27
C PHE A 421 -20.64 53.92 0.03
N ASP A 422 -21.47 53.01 -0.47
CA ASP A 422 -22.83 52.88 0.04
C ASP A 422 -22.74 52.28 1.43
N GLY A 423 -23.07 53.06 2.45
CA GLY A 423 -23.06 52.65 3.85
C GLY A 423 -23.98 51.46 4.11
N GLY A 424 -23.49 50.25 3.86
CA GLY A 424 -24.13 48.99 4.23
C GLY A 424 -25.45 48.67 3.51
N ALA A 425 -25.63 49.05 2.24
CA ALA A 425 -26.81 48.66 1.46
C ALA A 425 -26.80 47.20 0.98
N ASP A 426 -25.62 46.56 0.85
CA ASP A 426 -25.50 45.13 0.49
C ASP A 426 -25.67 44.18 1.68
N ARG A 427 -26.47 44.55 2.69
CA ARG A 427 -26.84 43.63 3.78
C ARG A 427 -27.84 42.55 3.34
N GLU A 428 -28.43 42.67 2.15
CA GLU A 428 -29.54 41.79 1.70
C GLU A 428 -29.21 40.87 0.52
N GLU A 429 -28.13 41.09 -0.26
CA GLU A 429 -27.88 40.24 -1.45
C GLU A 429 -27.02 38.99 -1.20
N SER A 430 -26.31 38.87 -0.08
CA SER A 430 -25.51 37.65 0.22
C SER A 430 -26.24 36.62 1.09
N SER A 431 -27.43 36.93 1.61
CA SER A 431 -28.20 36.01 2.45
C SER A 431 -29.13 35.07 1.67
N SER A 432 -29.38 35.32 0.38
CA SER A 432 -30.46 34.62 -0.36
C SER A 432 -30.01 33.48 -1.29
N SER A 433 -28.72 33.28 -1.57
CA SER A 433 -28.29 32.17 -2.46
C SER A 433 -27.54 31.02 -1.79
N GLY A 434 -27.21 31.13 -0.50
CA GLY A 434 -26.50 30.09 0.26
C GLY A 434 -27.29 29.48 1.41
N ALA A 435 -28.30 30.17 1.94
CA ALA A 435 -29.04 29.73 3.11
C ALA A 435 -30.19 28.76 2.80
N GLU A 436 -30.76 28.79 1.59
CA GLU A 436 -31.92 27.95 1.24
C GLU A 436 -31.57 26.48 0.92
N ALA A 437 -30.30 26.13 0.68
CA ALA A 437 -29.92 24.75 0.39
C ALA A 437 -29.65 23.89 1.64
N PHE A 438 -29.61 24.48 2.85
CA PHE A 438 -29.34 23.76 4.10
C PHE A 438 -30.48 23.86 5.14
N ALA A 439 -31.53 24.65 4.87
CA ALA A 439 -32.66 24.81 5.79
C ALA A 439 -33.73 23.71 5.65
N ASP A 440 -33.79 23.00 4.52
CA ASP A 440 -34.88 22.06 4.19
C ASP A 440 -34.71 20.64 4.81
N ALA A 441 -33.75 20.46 5.72
CA ALA A 441 -33.48 19.18 6.37
C ALA A 441 -33.91 19.11 7.85
N VAL A 442 -34.57 20.15 8.39
CA VAL A 442 -34.86 20.21 9.85
C VAL A 442 -36.30 20.56 10.23
N ASP A 443 -37.24 20.65 9.28
CA ASP A 443 -38.65 20.91 9.65
C ASP A 443 -39.64 20.05 8.85
N ASP A 444 -39.71 18.76 9.19
CA ASP A 444 -40.98 18.04 9.05
C ASP A 444 -41.12 16.98 10.15
N GLY A 445 -42.14 17.14 11.00
CA GLY A 445 -42.67 16.02 11.77
C GLY A 445 -42.70 16.11 13.30
N VAL A 446 -43.16 17.21 13.92
CA VAL A 446 -43.79 17.11 15.25
C VAL A 446 -45.28 16.85 15.08
N LYS A 447 -45.67 15.57 15.04
CA LYS A 447 -47.00 15.13 15.48
C LYS A 447 -46.95 13.77 16.20
N SER A 448 -47.26 13.87 17.49
CA SER A 448 -48.06 12.91 18.28
C SER A 448 -47.39 11.65 18.85
N SER A 449 -47.74 11.46 20.13
CA SER A 449 -47.86 10.19 20.87
C SER A 449 -46.66 9.76 21.70
N ALA A 450 -46.79 10.06 23.00
CA ALA A 450 -46.11 9.37 24.08
C ALA A 450 -46.28 7.84 24.00
N ALA A 451 -45.15 7.12 24.04
CA ALA A 451 -45.03 5.80 24.68
C ALA A 451 -43.54 5.49 24.87
N VAL A 452 -43.11 5.38 26.11
CA VAL A 452 -41.82 4.80 26.48
C VAL A 452 -41.91 3.27 26.33
N PRO A 453 -40.84 2.59 25.86
CA PRO A 453 -40.31 1.53 26.71
C PRO A 453 -38.79 1.62 26.89
N ALA A 454 -38.38 1.20 28.09
CA ALA A 454 -37.03 1.22 28.60
C ALA A 454 -36.08 0.27 27.86
N SER A 455 -34.97 0.80 27.33
CA SER A 455 -33.77 0.03 26.98
C SER A 455 -32.59 0.96 26.63
N ALA A 456 -32.22 1.87 27.53
CA ALA A 456 -30.95 2.63 27.39
C ALA A 456 -30.32 3.05 28.73
N ALA A 457 -30.83 2.53 29.86
CA ALA A 457 -30.32 2.83 31.20
C ALA A 457 -29.32 1.77 31.73
N ALA A 458 -28.80 0.89 30.87
CA ALA A 458 -27.93 -0.22 31.30
C ALA A 458 -26.45 -0.08 30.91
N ALA A 459 -26.03 1.00 30.24
CA ALA A 459 -24.65 1.13 29.73
C ALA A 459 -23.77 2.16 30.46
N ALA A 460 -24.29 2.85 31.48
CA ALA A 460 -23.56 3.95 32.16
C ALA A 460 -23.26 3.70 33.65
N ALA A 461 -23.19 2.43 34.08
CA ALA A 461 -23.02 2.07 35.50
C ALA A 461 -21.85 1.10 35.82
N THR A 462 -20.83 1.00 34.97
CA THR A 462 -19.61 0.24 35.28
C THR A 462 -18.35 0.97 34.82
N ALA A 463 -18.01 2.05 35.52
CA ALA A 463 -16.65 2.58 35.56
C ALA A 463 -16.40 3.04 37.00
N ALA A 464 -15.94 2.11 37.84
CA ALA A 464 -15.54 2.36 39.21
C ALA A 464 -14.05 2.01 39.37
N ALA A 465 -13.32 2.99 39.92
CA ALA A 465 -12.06 2.92 40.67
C ALA A 465 -10.94 1.97 40.16
N VAL A 466 -9.89 2.57 39.60
CA VAL A 466 -8.55 1.99 39.56
C VAL A 466 -7.72 2.77 40.59
N ASP A 467 -7.10 2.06 41.53
CA ASP A 467 -6.27 2.61 42.62
C ASP A 467 -4.89 3.03 42.07
N ASP A 468 -4.47 4.27 42.33
CA ASP A 468 -3.19 4.83 41.84
C ASP A 468 -1.96 4.10 42.42
N ASP A 469 -2.09 3.40 43.55
CA ASP A 469 -1.01 2.65 44.20
C ASP A 469 -0.58 1.37 43.44
N ASP A 470 -1.46 0.80 42.60
CA ASP A 470 -1.15 -0.39 41.78
C ASP A 470 -0.32 -0.02 40.53
N LEU A 471 -0.49 1.19 39.98
CA LEU A 471 0.25 1.68 38.82
C LEU A 471 1.70 2.03 39.18
N GLU A 472 1.95 2.55 40.38
CA GLU A 472 3.32 2.81 40.86
C GLU A 472 4.09 1.51 41.14
N GLN A 473 3.42 0.45 41.61
CA GLN A 473 4.05 -0.86 41.81
C GLN A 473 4.39 -1.56 40.49
N GLU A 474 3.55 -1.45 39.46
CA GLU A 474 3.84 -1.97 38.11
C GLU A 474 5.07 -1.28 37.49
N LEU A 475 5.15 0.06 37.61
CA LEU A 475 6.30 0.84 37.11
C LEU A 475 7.61 0.52 37.85
N GLU A 476 7.57 0.30 39.16
CA GLU A 476 8.74 -0.14 39.93
C GLU A 476 9.18 -1.57 39.58
N GLN A 477 8.25 -2.44 39.19
CA GLN A 477 8.54 -3.81 38.81
C GLN A 477 9.16 -3.88 37.41
N ASP A 478 8.73 -3.00 36.50
CA ASP A 478 9.33 -2.83 35.16
C ASP A 478 10.73 -2.22 35.23
N LEU A 479 10.97 -1.27 36.14
CA LEU A 479 12.31 -0.70 36.38
C LEU A 479 13.28 -1.73 36.98
N LYS A 480 12.82 -2.68 37.80
CA LYS A 480 13.65 -3.77 38.35
C LYS A 480 13.99 -4.86 37.31
N ASN A 481 13.24 -4.96 36.21
CA ASN A 481 13.48 -5.94 35.14
C ASN A 481 14.45 -5.44 34.04
N LEU A 482 14.85 -4.16 34.08
CA LEU A 482 15.89 -3.59 33.23
C LEU A 482 17.28 -3.87 33.83
N ASN A 483 17.88 -4.97 33.40
CA ASN A 483 19.18 -5.45 33.87
C ASN A 483 20.33 -4.53 33.36
N MET A 484 20.71 -3.52 34.15
CA MET A 484 21.68 -2.47 33.79
C MET A 484 23.17 -2.79 34.07
N ASP A 485 23.55 -4.06 34.27
CA ASP A 485 24.92 -4.42 34.66
C ASP A 485 25.92 -4.65 33.49
N GLN A 486 25.63 -4.18 32.27
CA GLN A 486 26.56 -4.32 31.13
C GLN A 486 26.69 -3.08 30.25
N VAL A 487 26.78 -1.88 30.84
CA VAL A 487 27.24 -0.69 30.10
C VAL A 487 28.54 -0.20 30.75
N ASP A 488 29.67 -0.57 30.13
CA ASP A 488 31.00 -0.08 30.49
C ASP A 488 31.14 1.40 30.08
N PRO A 489 31.30 2.35 31.01
CA PRO A 489 31.38 3.78 30.68
C PRO A 489 32.76 4.23 30.21
N SER A 490 33.73 3.32 30.04
CA SER A 490 35.11 3.68 29.73
C SER A 490 35.39 4.03 28.25
N ASP A 491 34.42 3.88 27.36
CA ASP A 491 34.61 4.03 25.90
C ASP A 491 34.05 5.33 25.28
N VAL A 492 33.63 6.31 26.09
CA VAL A 492 33.11 7.59 25.59
C VAL A 492 34.01 8.74 26.04
N ASN A 493 35.06 9.02 25.25
CA ASN A 493 35.95 10.16 25.44
C ASN A 493 35.31 11.41 24.81
N LEU A 494 34.77 12.31 25.65
CA LEU A 494 33.97 13.49 25.27
C LEU A 494 34.79 14.78 25.03
N ASP A 495 36.12 14.69 24.94
CA ASP A 495 37.00 15.86 24.97
C ASP A 495 37.59 16.30 23.60
N GLU A 496 37.18 15.72 22.47
CA GLU A 496 37.77 16.08 21.16
C GLU A 496 36.93 16.97 20.22
N ASP A 497 35.63 17.20 20.46
CA ASP A 497 34.77 17.89 19.46
C ASP A 497 34.36 19.33 19.80
N LEU A 498 35.08 20.00 20.71
CA LEU A 498 34.89 21.44 20.97
C LEU A 498 36.19 22.22 20.76
N ASN A 499 36.61 22.33 19.50
CA ASN A 499 37.44 23.45 19.04
C ASN A 499 36.95 23.93 17.68
N PHE A 500 36.12 24.97 17.71
CA PHE A 500 35.95 25.88 16.58
C PHE A 500 37.06 26.94 16.66
N ASP A 501 37.87 27.04 15.62
CA ASP A 501 38.60 28.26 15.26
C ASP A 501 38.75 28.35 13.73
N ASP A 502 38.66 29.61 13.28
CA ASP A 502 38.64 30.22 11.93
C ASP A 502 37.38 30.10 11.04
#